data_AF-A0A099SDE7-F1
#
_entry.id   AF-A0A099SDE7-F1
#
_cell.length_a   1.000
_cell.length_b   1.000
_cell.length_c   1.000
_cell.angle_alpha   90.00
_cell.angle_beta   90.00
_cell.angle_gamma   90.00
#
_symmetry.space_group_name_H-M   'P 1'
#
loop_
_entity.id
_entity.type
_entity.pdbx_description
1 polymer ?
#
loop_
_entity_poly.entity_id
_entity_poly.type
_entity_poly.pdbx_seq_one_letter_code
_entity_poly.pdbx_strand_id
1 'polypeptide(L)'
;MKYRKLIRLAIVPILVATFIATTATLSLASISINPRLYGSDRYETSIAIANQFSNQRVSNVVLASGNDFPDALSASVLAHELSAPILLVDRNTQTSKAALDYIQAHLPPQGTVYITGGTSVIGSDFDSVLSSQGYQIKRLGGADLYDTNELIVNELNSTSDTVYIASGQNFPDALAISSFASQTNSPILLTQTNSLPKGAQEYLTNNKPKNIYIAGGTAVVSGSVENEIKSISPNSKITRFAGQTRFDTASLAYSQLAANPKTIYIASGLNYPDALSGTILAALNGDPILLIDPSTPLVPDSIAMYLSQLYKNGATPNVTALGGSVVVPDEVINNVVNLLNGQSQSPLFNITTVDSRLNFGGLPVNLLPNKNYWFNINTYKYNYPYSSFHSTVGYNLYYYMLNLDNQVSVHNRALALHGGITINNCVYFQAEALRRIGFNISNSMANTIQFSNLLTKLGFKKDTNIGNLKPGDIVFTKGYSHTYTFMGWVNPGNYDYAYIVDNQSRSFGGQVYHVRSTTGDPGQNTDGMAFFMYY
;
A
#
# COMPACT_ATOMS: atom_id res chain seq x y z
N MET A 1 -64.75 50.90 -50.25
CA MET A 1 -63.88 49.90 -50.94
C MET A 1 -62.80 49.44 -49.98
N LYS A 2 -62.75 48.12 -49.71
CA LYS A 2 -61.71 47.32 -49.04
C LYS A 2 -61.48 47.42 -47.51
N TYR A 3 -61.78 46.28 -46.88
CA TYR A 3 -61.37 45.75 -45.57
C TYR A 3 -59.90 45.97 -45.20
N ARG A 4 -59.60 46.14 -43.90
CA ARG A 4 -58.47 45.47 -43.23
C ARG A 4 -58.75 45.26 -41.74
N LYS A 5 -58.66 43.99 -41.33
CA LYS A 5 -58.77 43.45 -39.97
C LYS A 5 -57.39 43.44 -39.30
N LEU A 6 -57.41 43.61 -37.96
CA LEU A 6 -56.55 43.01 -36.92
C LEU A 6 -55.05 43.36 -36.90
N ILE A 7 -54.53 43.74 -35.73
CA ILE A 7 -53.84 42.86 -34.77
C ILE A 7 -53.50 43.71 -33.53
N ARG A 8 -53.99 43.31 -32.36
CA ARG A 8 -53.52 43.80 -31.05
C ARG A 8 -52.21 43.05 -30.74
N LEU A 9 -51.08 43.75 -30.69
CA LEU A 9 -49.85 43.19 -30.14
C LEU A 9 -49.95 43.22 -28.61
N ALA A 10 -50.11 42.03 -28.01
CA ALA A 10 -49.93 41.84 -26.58
C ALA A 10 -48.42 41.82 -26.28
N ILE A 11 -47.94 42.76 -25.48
CA ILE A 11 -46.58 42.78 -24.96
C ILE A 11 -46.52 41.75 -23.81
N VAL A 12 -45.87 40.62 -24.04
CA VAL A 12 -45.55 39.64 -23.01
C VAL A 12 -44.27 40.09 -22.30
N PRO A 13 -44.25 40.29 -20.97
CA PRO A 13 -43.02 40.59 -20.27
C PRO A 13 -42.17 39.32 -20.19
N ILE A 14 -41.00 39.34 -20.82
CA ILE A 14 -40.00 38.28 -20.70
C ILE A 14 -39.39 38.39 -19.29
N LEU A 15 -39.81 37.50 -18.40
CA LEU A 15 -39.20 37.31 -17.09
C LEU A 15 -37.84 36.61 -17.30
N VAL A 16 -36.76 37.38 -17.37
CA VAL A 16 -35.39 36.82 -17.39
C VAL A 16 -35.08 36.33 -15.97
N ALA A 17 -35.38 35.07 -15.70
CA ALA A 17 -34.92 34.40 -14.49
C ALA A 17 -33.41 34.17 -14.63
N THR A 18 -32.60 35.04 -14.03
CA THR A 18 -31.17 34.80 -13.82
C THR A 18 -31.01 33.64 -12.86
N PHE A 19 -30.81 32.44 -13.39
CA PHE A 19 -30.27 31.31 -12.65
C PHE A 19 -28.84 31.65 -12.24
N ILE A 20 -28.67 32.20 -11.04
CA ILE A 20 -27.37 32.20 -10.38
C ILE A 20 -27.16 30.76 -9.94
N ALA A 21 -26.53 29.96 -10.81
CA ALA A 21 -25.97 28.69 -10.41
C ALA A 21 -24.87 28.98 -9.39
N THR A 22 -25.21 28.91 -8.10
CA THR A 22 -24.21 28.79 -7.05
C THR A 22 -23.50 27.46 -7.28
N THR A 23 -22.39 27.50 -8.02
CA THR A 23 -21.45 26.39 -8.03
C THR A 23 -20.88 26.33 -6.62
N ALA A 24 -21.51 25.55 -5.74
CA ALA A 24 -20.86 25.10 -4.53
C ALA A 24 -19.57 24.42 -4.98
N THR A 25 -18.44 25.10 -4.81
CA THR A 25 -17.15 24.44 -4.88
C THR A 25 -17.18 23.42 -3.76
N LEU A 26 -17.37 22.14 -4.11
CA LEU A 26 -17.08 21.04 -3.20
C LEU A 26 -15.63 21.24 -2.76
N SER A 27 -15.45 21.79 -1.56
CA SER A 27 -14.20 21.67 -0.84
C SER A 27 -14.03 20.18 -0.61
N LEU A 28 -13.18 19.53 -1.40
CA LEU A 28 -12.72 18.18 -1.06
C LEU A 28 -12.17 18.30 0.38
N ALA A 29 -12.75 17.52 1.31
CA ALA A 29 -12.21 17.47 2.66
C ALA A 29 -10.75 17.03 2.55
N SER A 30 -9.82 17.90 2.95
CA SER A 30 -8.39 17.59 2.92
C SER A 30 -8.11 16.51 3.96
N ILE A 31 -7.45 15.44 3.54
CA ILE A 31 -6.89 14.42 4.44
C ILE A 31 -6.07 15.12 5.53
N SER A 32 -6.46 14.93 6.78
CA SER A 32 -5.78 15.54 7.93
C SER A 32 -4.60 14.67 8.36
N ILE A 33 -3.47 15.30 8.69
CA ILE A 33 -2.31 14.63 9.29
C ILE A 33 -2.35 14.92 10.79
N ASN A 34 -2.53 13.89 11.60
CA ASN A 34 -2.43 13.97 13.04
C ASN A 34 -0.97 14.11 13.50
N PRO A 35 -0.72 14.59 14.73
CA PRO A 35 0.61 14.56 15.31
C PRO A 35 1.22 13.15 15.29
N ARG A 36 2.48 13.06 14.87
CA ARG A 36 3.27 11.83 14.95
C ARG A 36 3.39 11.37 16.41
N LEU A 37 3.25 10.07 16.64
CA LEU A 37 3.45 9.45 17.95
C LEU A 37 4.82 8.76 17.96
N TYR A 38 5.78 9.33 18.68
CA TYR A 38 7.17 8.88 18.67
C TYR A 38 7.91 9.27 19.94
N GLY A 39 9.01 8.57 20.19
CA GLY A 39 10.04 8.92 21.16
C GLY A 39 11.44 8.72 20.58
N SER A 40 12.47 8.83 21.41
CA SER A 40 13.87 8.63 20.98
C SER A 40 14.17 7.16 20.65
N ASP A 41 13.39 6.23 21.19
CA ASP A 41 13.48 4.80 20.90
C ASP A 41 12.09 4.13 20.89
N ARG A 42 12.08 2.80 20.79
CA ARG A 42 10.85 1.99 20.78
C ARG A 42 10.08 2.05 22.10
N TYR A 43 10.78 2.19 23.23
CA TYR A 43 10.17 2.23 24.55
C TYR A 43 9.45 3.56 24.73
N GLU A 44 10.12 4.68 24.46
CA GLU A 44 9.50 6.00 24.50
C GLU A 44 8.40 6.19 23.46
N THR A 45 8.53 5.58 22.27
CA THR A 45 7.45 5.56 21.28
C THR A 45 6.22 4.84 21.82
N SER A 46 6.38 3.70 22.50
CA SER A 46 5.26 3.01 23.14
C SER A 46 4.59 3.85 24.23
N ILE A 47 5.35 4.67 24.98
CA ILE A 47 4.80 5.61 25.96
C ILE A 47 4.03 6.74 25.28
N ALA A 48 4.56 7.30 24.18
CA ALA A 48 3.89 8.35 23.42
C ALA A 48 2.53 7.88 22.86
N ILE A 49 2.47 6.62 22.43
CA ILE A 49 1.24 5.95 21.99
C ILE A 49 0.30 5.70 23.18
N ALA A 50 0.81 5.17 24.29
CA ALA A 50 0.02 4.92 25.50
C ALA A 50 -0.61 6.20 26.06
N ASN A 51 0.07 7.34 25.96
CA ASN A 51 -0.46 8.65 26.39
C ASN A 51 -1.66 9.15 25.56
N GLN A 52 -1.91 8.59 24.37
CA GLN A 52 -3.14 8.86 23.62
C GLN A 52 -4.34 8.06 24.16
N PHE A 53 -4.11 7.17 25.12
CA PHE A 53 -5.11 6.29 25.69
C PHE A 53 -5.79 6.92 26.93
N SER A 54 -7.13 6.89 26.93
CA SER A 54 -8.04 7.05 28.09
C SER A 54 -7.79 8.20 29.09
N ASN A 55 -7.71 9.47 28.63
CA ASN A 55 -7.60 10.65 29.52
C ASN A 55 -6.60 10.48 30.67
N GLN A 56 -5.55 9.68 30.47
CA GLN A 56 -4.47 9.39 31.41
C GLN A 56 -4.81 8.51 32.64
N ARG A 57 -5.92 7.76 32.68
CA ARG A 57 -6.16 6.73 33.72
C ARG A 57 -6.55 5.40 33.09
N VAL A 58 -5.91 4.31 33.53
CA VAL A 58 -6.15 2.94 33.06
C VAL A 58 -6.34 2.00 34.25
N SER A 59 -7.08 0.91 34.07
CA SER A 59 -7.23 -0.15 35.10
C SER A 59 -6.24 -1.30 34.91
N ASN A 60 -5.74 -1.43 33.68
CA ASN A 60 -4.86 -2.52 33.26
C ASN A 60 -3.73 -1.94 32.40
N VAL A 61 -2.57 -2.59 32.44
CA VAL A 61 -1.43 -2.35 31.53
C VAL A 61 -0.94 -3.70 31.03
N VAL A 62 -0.57 -3.77 29.75
CA VAL A 62 0.08 -4.96 29.18
C VAL A 62 1.54 -4.65 28.87
N LEU A 63 2.45 -5.44 29.43
CA LEU A 63 3.88 -5.39 29.14
C LEU A 63 4.24 -6.42 28.08
N ALA A 64 4.99 -5.97 27.09
CA ALA A 64 5.54 -6.81 26.05
C ALA A 64 7.03 -6.48 25.82
N SER A 65 7.78 -7.46 25.32
CA SER A 65 9.21 -7.28 25.05
C SER A 65 9.43 -6.30 23.90
N GLY A 66 10.23 -5.27 24.17
CA GLY A 66 10.78 -4.42 23.11
C GLY A 66 11.94 -5.07 22.37
N ASN A 67 12.47 -6.21 22.81
CA ASN A 67 13.63 -6.86 22.20
C ASN A 67 13.29 -8.05 21.30
N ASP A 68 12.16 -8.71 21.56
CA ASP A 68 11.69 -9.85 20.80
C ASP A 68 10.17 -9.79 20.58
N PHE A 69 9.69 -10.32 19.46
CA PHE A 69 8.31 -10.17 19.00
C PHE A 69 7.35 -11.35 19.31
N PRO A 70 7.78 -12.63 19.41
CA PRO A 70 6.85 -13.76 19.35
C PRO A 70 5.73 -13.70 20.40
N ASP A 71 6.09 -13.47 21.66
CA ASP A 71 5.13 -13.37 22.77
C ASP A 71 4.24 -12.12 22.63
N ALA A 72 4.82 -11.06 22.08
CA ALA A 72 4.21 -9.75 21.93
C ALA A 72 3.09 -9.72 20.87
N LEU A 73 3.16 -10.58 19.84
CA LEU A 73 2.20 -10.62 18.72
C LEU A 73 0.77 -10.95 19.13
N SER A 74 0.60 -11.68 20.22
CA SER A 74 -0.72 -12.08 20.72
C SER A 74 -1.29 -11.15 21.79
N ALA A 75 -0.46 -10.22 22.29
CA ALA A 75 -0.82 -9.29 23.36
C ALA A 75 -1.91 -8.28 22.95
N SER A 76 -2.04 -7.99 21.64
CA SER A 76 -2.90 -6.89 21.18
C SER A 76 -4.38 -7.11 21.44
N VAL A 77 -4.87 -8.33 21.24
CA VAL A 77 -6.28 -8.66 21.44
C VAL A 77 -6.63 -8.54 22.91
N LEU A 78 -5.76 -9.07 23.79
CA LEU A 78 -5.92 -9.01 25.24
C LEU A 78 -5.86 -7.56 25.73
N ALA A 79 -4.86 -6.78 25.29
CA ALA A 79 -4.75 -5.38 25.64
C ALA A 79 -5.98 -4.57 25.22
N HIS A 80 -6.56 -4.83 24.04
CA HIS A 80 -7.78 -4.18 23.61
C HIS A 80 -9.01 -4.59 24.45
N GLU A 81 -9.20 -5.89 24.72
CA GLU A 81 -10.27 -6.38 25.61
C GLU A 81 -10.22 -5.71 26.99
N LEU A 82 -9.01 -5.59 27.54
CA LEU A 82 -8.75 -4.99 28.85
C LEU A 82 -8.82 -3.46 28.87
N SER A 83 -9.01 -2.82 27.70
CA SER A 83 -8.84 -1.37 27.54
C SER A 83 -7.53 -0.89 28.15
N ALA A 84 -6.43 -1.53 27.74
CA ALA A 84 -5.09 -1.35 28.27
C ALA A 84 -4.11 -0.91 27.17
N PRO A 85 -3.16 -0.02 27.46
CA PRO A 85 -2.04 0.23 26.57
C PRO A 85 -1.07 -0.96 26.60
N ILE A 86 -0.34 -1.13 25.50
CA ILE A 86 0.84 -2.00 25.45
C ILE A 86 2.07 -1.12 25.69
N LEU A 87 2.79 -1.39 26.78
CA LEU A 87 4.09 -0.77 27.05
C LEU A 87 5.19 -1.74 26.69
N LEU A 88 6.17 -1.25 25.95
CA LEU A 88 7.35 -2.02 25.64
C LEU A 88 8.37 -1.89 26.76
N VAL A 89 8.96 -3.01 27.12
CA VAL A 89 10.01 -3.09 28.14
C VAL A 89 11.23 -3.82 27.63
N ASP A 90 12.40 -3.43 28.12
CA ASP A 90 13.61 -4.22 28.01
C ASP A 90 13.53 -5.41 28.99
N ARG A 91 14.55 -6.26 29.01
CA ARG A 91 14.61 -7.46 29.85
C ARG A 91 14.46 -7.13 31.34
N ASN A 92 14.96 -5.98 31.79
CA ASN A 92 15.08 -5.66 33.21
C ASN A 92 14.37 -4.32 33.53
N THR A 93 13.95 -4.19 34.79
CA THR A 93 13.31 -2.98 35.32
C THR A 93 14.21 -1.74 35.25
N GLN A 94 15.52 -1.91 35.46
CA GLN A 94 16.49 -0.81 35.42
C GLN A 94 16.54 -0.11 34.06
N THR A 95 16.41 -0.87 32.96
CA THR A 95 16.43 -0.35 31.59
C THR A 95 15.04 -0.05 31.04
N SER A 96 13.99 -0.26 31.84
CA SER A 96 12.58 -0.08 31.45
C SER A 96 11.88 1.04 32.24
N LYS A 97 12.65 2.04 32.65
CA LYS A 97 12.19 3.11 33.54
C LYS A 97 10.99 3.88 32.98
N ALA A 98 10.93 4.13 31.67
CA ALA A 98 9.82 4.85 31.05
C ALA A 98 8.46 4.14 31.23
N ALA A 99 8.45 2.80 31.13
CA ALA A 99 7.25 2.00 31.37
C ALA A 99 6.84 1.99 32.85
N LEU A 100 7.81 1.87 33.76
CA LEU A 100 7.54 1.91 35.21
C LEU A 100 7.00 3.27 35.64
N ASP A 101 7.58 4.36 35.13
CA ASP A 101 7.13 5.72 35.41
C ASP A 101 5.70 5.95 34.85
N TYR A 102 5.39 5.40 33.66
CA TYR A 102 4.02 5.42 33.12
C TYR A 102 3.04 4.67 34.03
N ILE A 103 3.37 3.45 34.44
CA ILE A 103 2.53 2.64 35.33
C ILE A 103 2.24 3.41 36.63
N GLN A 104 3.28 3.98 37.26
CA GLN A 104 3.12 4.74 38.50
C GLN A 104 2.18 5.94 38.35
N ALA A 105 2.25 6.65 37.21
CA ALA A 105 1.43 7.83 36.97
C ALA A 105 -0.03 7.48 36.62
N HIS A 106 -0.26 6.40 35.85
CA HIS A 106 -1.54 6.16 35.18
C HIS A 106 -2.34 4.99 35.74
N LEU A 107 -1.69 3.98 36.33
CA LEU A 107 -2.32 2.80 36.90
C LEU A 107 -2.54 3.01 38.42
N PRO A 108 -3.79 2.94 38.92
CA PRO A 108 -4.07 3.10 40.34
C PRO A 108 -3.50 1.93 41.16
N PRO A 109 -3.31 2.11 42.47
CA PRO A 109 -2.99 0.99 43.37
C PRO A 109 -3.98 -0.16 43.18
N GLN A 110 -3.49 -1.40 43.24
CA GLN A 110 -4.23 -2.64 42.93
C GLN A 110 -4.68 -2.80 41.47
N GLY A 111 -4.32 -1.89 40.56
CA GLY A 111 -4.46 -2.12 39.12
C GLY A 111 -3.59 -3.29 38.65
N THR A 112 -3.97 -3.87 37.51
CA THR A 112 -3.35 -5.12 37.04
C THR A 112 -2.32 -4.86 35.95
N VAL A 113 -1.13 -5.43 36.11
CA VAL A 113 -0.10 -5.49 35.08
C VAL A 113 -0.03 -6.90 34.53
N TYR A 114 -0.38 -7.03 33.25
CA TYR A 114 -0.25 -8.26 32.49
C TYR A 114 1.14 -8.30 31.87
N ILE A 115 1.89 -9.37 32.06
CA ILE A 115 3.22 -9.54 31.46
C ILE A 115 3.14 -10.65 30.41
N THR A 116 3.35 -10.30 29.14
CA THR A 116 3.34 -11.26 28.03
C THR A 116 4.74 -11.79 27.78
N GLY A 117 4.94 -13.07 28.06
CA GLY A 117 6.22 -13.77 27.97
C GLY A 117 6.77 -14.26 29.30
N GLY A 118 7.64 -15.25 29.20
CA GLY A 118 8.31 -15.88 30.35
C GLY A 118 9.38 -14.99 31.00
N THR A 119 9.92 -15.45 32.12
CA THR A 119 11.00 -14.76 32.86
C THR A 119 12.33 -14.70 32.09
N SER A 120 12.48 -15.52 31.05
CA SER A 120 13.59 -15.48 30.11
C SER A 120 13.50 -14.32 29.12
N VAL A 121 12.33 -13.69 28.95
CA VAL A 121 12.10 -12.58 28.01
C VAL A 121 11.93 -11.27 28.77
N ILE A 122 11.00 -11.23 29.73
CA ILE A 122 10.79 -10.11 30.65
C ILE A 122 11.13 -10.62 32.06
N GLY A 123 12.21 -10.11 32.63
CA GLY A 123 12.80 -10.61 33.87
C GLY A 123 11.83 -10.71 35.05
N SER A 124 12.14 -11.62 35.97
CA SER A 124 11.34 -11.81 37.20
C SER A 124 11.42 -10.63 38.17
N ASP A 125 12.36 -9.70 37.94
CA ASP A 125 12.47 -8.47 38.70
C ASP A 125 11.22 -7.59 38.51
N PHE A 126 10.57 -7.60 37.35
CA PHE A 126 9.29 -6.93 37.13
C PHE A 126 8.20 -7.38 38.11
N ASP A 127 8.04 -8.70 38.30
CA ASP A 127 7.02 -9.25 39.21
C ASP A 127 7.24 -8.71 40.63
N SER A 128 8.49 -8.76 41.10
CA SER A 128 8.86 -8.32 42.45
C SER A 128 8.72 -6.81 42.65
N VAL A 129 9.20 -6.00 41.70
CA VAL A 129 9.17 -4.53 41.78
C VAL A 129 7.72 -4.03 41.75
N LEU A 130 6.93 -4.49 40.78
CA LEU A 130 5.55 -4.01 40.61
C LEU A 130 4.64 -4.53 41.75
N SER A 131 4.83 -5.76 42.22
CA SER A 131 4.09 -6.28 43.39
C SER A 131 4.41 -5.49 44.66
N SER A 132 5.68 -5.11 44.87
CA SER A 132 6.10 -4.28 46.02
C SER A 132 5.48 -2.87 46.01
N GLN A 133 5.08 -2.40 44.82
CA GLN A 133 4.37 -1.13 44.62
C GLN A 133 2.84 -1.27 44.76
N GLY A 134 2.34 -2.49 45.03
CA GLY A 134 0.92 -2.75 45.29
C GLY A 134 0.09 -3.04 44.04
N TYR A 135 0.71 -3.37 42.91
CA TYR A 135 0.01 -3.80 41.69
C TYR A 135 -0.26 -5.30 41.70
N GLN A 136 -1.34 -5.72 41.01
CA GLN A 136 -1.62 -7.13 40.75
C GLN A 136 -0.86 -7.56 39.50
N ILE A 137 -0.12 -8.66 39.56
CA ILE A 137 0.69 -9.13 38.43
C ILE A 137 0.10 -10.41 37.85
N LYS A 138 -0.11 -10.42 36.53
CA LYS A 138 -0.53 -11.62 35.80
C LYS A 138 0.44 -11.89 34.65
N ARG A 139 1.33 -12.85 34.86
CA ARG A 139 2.28 -13.28 33.83
C ARG A 139 1.68 -14.38 32.98
N LEU A 140 1.71 -14.18 31.67
CA LEU A 140 1.24 -15.09 30.63
C LEU A 140 2.47 -15.48 29.80
N GLY A 141 3.20 -16.50 30.23
CA GLY A 141 4.42 -16.96 29.58
C GLY A 141 4.56 -18.47 29.70
N GLY A 142 4.55 -19.16 28.56
CA GLY A 142 4.68 -20.60 28.44
C GLY A 142 6.12 -21.07 28.21
N ALA A 143 6.30 -22.35 27.87
CA ALA A 143 7.63 -22.89 27.58
C ALA A 143 8.18 -22.37 26.24
N ASP A 144 7.30 -22.03 25.31
CA ASP A 144 7.61 -21.35 24.06
C ASP A 144 6.55 -20.29 23.68
N LEU A 145 6.69 -19.72 22.49
CA LEU A 145 5.79 -18.68 21.99
C LEU A 145 4.36 -19.21 21.72
N TYR A 146 4.22 -20.49 21.41
CA TYR A 146 2.92 -21.12 21.12
C TYR A 146 2.16 -21.41 22.41
N ASP A 147 2.86 -21.88 23.44
CA ASP A 147 2.30 -22.02 24.79
C ASP A 147 1.94 -20.64 25.37
N THR A 148 2.78 -19.62 25.14
CA THR A 148 2.47 -18.23 25.53
C THR A 148 1.22 -17.72 24.80
N ASN A 149 1.11 -17.98 23.50
CA ASN A 149 -0.07 -17.63 22.73
C ASN A 149 -1.33 -18.34 23.25
N GLU A 150 -1.25 -19.62 23.60
CA GLU A 150 -2.35 -20.35 24.21
C GLU A 150 -2.79 -19.73 25.55
N LEU A 151 -1.85 -19.40 26.43
CA LEU A 151 -2.15 -18.74 27.71
C LEU A 151 -2.85 -17.39 27.52
N ILE A 152 -2.41 -16.60 26.53
CA ILE A 152 -3.03 -15.31 26.22
C ILE A 152 -4.43 -15.51 25.62
N VAL A 153 -4.59 -16.47 24.71
CA VAL A 153 -5.89 -16.78 24.10
C VAL A 153 -6.90 -17.30 25.13
N ASN A 154 -6.45 -18.12 26.08
CA ASN A 154 -7.29 -18.64 27.17
C ASN A 154 -7.66 -17.57 28.22
N GLU A 155 -6.88 -16.49 28.30
CA GLU A 155 -7.22 -15.34 29.14
C GLU A 155 -8.32 -14.46 28.54
N LEU A 156 -8.51 -14.50 27.22
CA LEU A 156 -9.54 -13.73 26.54
C LEU A 156 -10.94 -14.25 26.89
N ASN A 157 -11.86 -13.33 27.14
CA ASN A 157 -13.29 -13.60 27.21
C ASN A 157 -13.94 -13.42 25.83
N SER A 158 -13.27 -13.93 24.78
CA SER A 158 -13.72 -13.80 23.40
C SER A 158 -14.99 -14.63 23.15
N THR A 159 -16.06 -13.96 22.73
CA THR A 159 -17.26 -14.61 22.18
C THR A 159 -17.30 -14.52 20.65
N SER A 160 -16.16 -14.22 20.02
CA SER A 160 -16.11 -13.96 18.58
C SER A 160 -16.25 -15.26 17.78
N ASP A 161 -17.12 -15.22 16.76
CA ASP A 161 -17.23 -16.28 15.75
C ASP A 161 -16.06 -16.26 14.74
N THR A 162 -15.08 -15.38 14.92
CA THR A 162 -13.94 -15.17 14.02
C THR A 162 -12.64 -15.47 14.73
N VAL A 163 -11.73 -16.17 14.03
CA VAL A 163 -10.36 -16.43 14.46
C VAL A 163 -9.38 -16.01 13.38
N TYR A 164 -8.25 -15.48 13.78
CA TYR A 164 -7.12 -15.17 12.89
C TYR A 164 -6.00 -16.18 13.14
N ILE A 165 -5.33 -16.59 12.06
CA ILE A 165 -4.19 -17.50 12.08
C ILE A 165 -3.02 -16.78 11.43
N ALA A 166 -1.85 -16.79 12.06
CA ALA A 166 -0.63 -16.25 11.49
C ALA A 166 0.59 -17.09 11.90
N SER A 167 1.69 -16.96 11.17
CA SER A 167 2.93 -17.63 11.55
C SER A 167 3.47 -17.02 12.85
N GLY A 168 3.84 -17.87 13.81
CA GLY A 168 4.60 -17.43 15.00
C GLY A 168 6.08 -17.21 14.73
N GLN A 169 6.58 -17.61 13.56
CA GLN A 169 8.01 -17.58 13.20
C GLN A 169 8.41 -16.27 12.51
N ASN A 170 7.44 -15.42 12.14
CA ASN A 170 7.65 -14.12 11.52
C ASN A 170 6.47 -13.18 11.84
N PHE A 171 6.76 -11.90 12.10
CA PHE A 171 5.78 -10.94 12.63
C PHE A 171 4.86 -10.21 11.64
N PRO A 172 5.24 -9.90 10.38
CA PRO A 172 4.50 -8.90 9.60
C PRO A 172 3.05 -9.28 9.30
N ASP A 173 2.80 -10.56 9.03
CA ASP A 173 1.45 -11.05 8.69
C ASP A 173 0.52 -10.99 9.91
N ALA A 174 1.03 -11.29 11.10
CA ALA A 174 0.28 -11.14 12.35
C ALA A 174 -0.01 -9.66 12.66
N LEU A 175 0.97 -8.77 12.50
CA LEU A 175 0.77 -7.33 12.69
C LEU A 175 -0.29 -6.76 11.74
N ALA A 176 -0.29 -7.20 10.48
CA ALA A 176 -1.22 -6.73 9.48
C ALA A 176 -2.70 -7.03 9.81
N ILE A 177 -2.98 -8.06 10.62
CA ILE A 177 -4.34 -8.40 11.06
C ILE A 177 -4.63 -8.01 12.51
N SER A 178 -3.64 -7.50 13.24
CA SER A 178 -3.70 -7.31 14.69
C SER A 178 -4.79 -6.32 15.13
N SER A 179 -4.96 -5.20 14.43
CA SER A 179 -5.98 -4.20 14.78
C SER A 179 -7.40 -4.71 14.55
N PHE A 180 -7.62 -5.50 13.48
CA PHE A 180 -8.92 -6.09 13.18
C PHE A 180 -9.27 -7.20 14.16
N ALA A 181 -8.31 -8.07 14.47
CA ALA A 181 -8.48 -9.12 15.47
C ALA A 181 -8.83 -8.51 16.83
N SER A 182 -8.11 -7.45 17.22
CA SER A 182 -8.35 -6.75 18.48
C SER A 182 -9.72 -6.07 18.51
N GLN A 183 -10.09 -5.35 17.44
CA GLN A 183 -11.40 -4.69 17.33
C GLN A 183 -12.57 -5.68 17.52
N THR A 184 -12.50 -6.85 16.87
CA THR A 184 -13.58 -7.85 16.93
C THR A 184 -13.46 -8.81 18.11
N ASN A 185 -12.54 -8.52 19.04
CA ASN A 185 -12.14 -9.38 20.15
C ASN A 185 -11.94 -10.84 19.70
N SER A 186 -11.30 -11.02 18.55
CA SER A 186 -11.03 -12.31 17.92
C SER A 186 -9.59 -12.74 18.22
N PRO A 187 -9.36 -13.97 18.70
CA PRO A 187 -8.01 -14.42 18.98
C PRO A 187 -7.19 -14.57 17.70
N ILE A 188 -5.89 -14.31 17.85
CA ILE A 188 -4.85 -14.64 16.88
C ILE A 188 -4.18 -15.92 17.38
N LEU A 189 -4.34 -17.02 16.66
CA LEU A 189 -3.63 -18.27 16.92
C LEU A 189 -2.35 -18.30 16.09
N LEU A 190 -1.22 -18.55 16.75
CA LEU A 190 0.08 -18.67 16.10
C LEU A 190 0.32 -20.11 15.66
N THR A 191 0.91 -20.27 14.49
CA THR A 191 1.27 -21.58 13.94
C THR A 191 2.74 -21.67 13.58
N GLN A 192 3.28 -22.90 13.57
CA GLN A 192 4.52 -23.18 12.85
C GLN A 192 4.20 -23.26 11.35
N THR A 193 5.23 -23.18 10.50
CA THR A 193 5.05 -23.25 9.04
C THR A 193 4.31 -24.50 8.61
N ASN A 194 4.64 -25.67 9.18
CA ASN A 194 4.14 -26.97 8.71
C ASN A 194 3.28 -27.74 9.73
N SER A 195 3.01 -27.17 10.90
CA SER A 195 2.21 -27.84 11.94
C SER A 195 1.45 -26.83 12.78
N LEU A 196 0.18 -27.14 13.04
CA LEU A 196 -0.66 -26.37 13.95
C LEU A 196 -0.36 -26.77 15.41
N PRO A 197 0.03 -25.85 16.30
CA PRO A 197 0.28 -26.16 17.71
C PRO A 197 -0.96 -26.69 18.43
N LYS A 198 -0.75 -27.49 19.47
CA LYS A 198 -1.82 -28.17 20.21
C LYS A 198 -2.88 -27.20 20.75
N GLY A 199 -2.48 -26.11 21.42
CA GLY A 199 -3.41 -25.11 21.92
C GLY A 199 -4.30 -24.49 20.84
N ALA A 200 -3.75 -24.26 19.63
CA ALA A 200 -4.53 -23.78 18.50
C ALA A 200 -5.53 -24.83 17.99
N GLN A 201 -5.15 -26.11 17.93
CA GLN A 201 -6.06 -27.21 17.58
C GLN A 201 -7.21 -27.33 18.58
N GLU A 202 -6.90 -27.25 19.88
CA GLU A 202 -7.89 -27.33 20.97
C GLU A 202 -8.84 -26.14 20.93
N TYR A 203 -8.33 -24.92 20.72
CA TYR A 203 -9.17 -23.72 20.56
C TYR A 203 -10.16 -23.90 19.41
N LEU A 204 -9.69 -24.31 18.23
CA LEU A 204 -10.56 -24.49 17.05
C LEU A 204 -11.61 -25.58 17.28
N THR A 205 -11.25 -26.68 17.94
CA THR A 205 -12.15 -27.79 18.25
C THR A 205 -13.26 -27.37 19.21
N ASN A 206 -12.90 -26.63 20.26
CA ASN A 206 -13.83 -26.26 21.33
C ASN A 206 -14.75 -25.10 20.92
N ASN A 207 -14.21 -24.08 20.25
CA ASN A 207 -14.93 -22.85 19.94
C ASN A 207 -15.65 -22.86 18.59
N LYS A 208 -15.25 -23.74 17.67
CA LYS A 208 -15.92 -23.96 16.36
C LYS A 208 -16.24 -22.63 15.62
N PRO A 209 -15.23 -21.78 15.36
CA PRO A 209 -15.45 -20.45 14.78
C PRO A 209 -16.15 -20.54 13.41
N LYS A 210 -16.97 -19.56 13.06
CA LYS A 210 -17.61 -19.51 11.73
C LYS A 210 -16.69 -18.97 10.65
N ASN A 211 -15.77 -18.06 11.01
CA ASN A 211 -14.82 -17.47 10.07
C ASN A 211 -13.39 -17.68 10.57
N ILE A 212 -12.51 -18.11 9.66
CA ILE A 212 -11.08 -18.24 9.94
C ILE A 212 -10.32 -17.47 8.88
N TYR A 213 -9.53 -16.49 9.32
CA TYR A 213 -8.65 -15.71 8.45
C TYR A 213 -7.21 -16.18 8.62
N ILE A 214 -6.57 -16.62 7.55
CA ILE A 214 -5.15 -17.00 7.56
C ILE A 214 -4.36 -15.85 6.94
N ALA A 215 -3.48 -15.22 7.71
CA ALA A 215 -2.54 -14.22 7.22
C ALA A 215 -1.19 -14.89 6.93
N GLY A 216 -0.76 -14.79 5.67
CA GLY A 216 0.50 -15.32 5.18
C GLY A 216 0.33 -16.36 4.07
N GLY A 217 1.33 -16.42 3.19
CA GLY A 217 1.40 -17.41 2.12
C GLY A 217 1.75 -18.82 2.61
N THR A 218 1.73 -19.79 1.69
CA THR A 218 2.05 -21.20 1.99
C THR A 218 3.50 -21.43 2.42
N ALA A 219 4.38 -20.45 2.22
CA ALA A 219 5.76 -20.50 2.70
C ALA A 219 5.89 -20.29 4.22
N VAL A 220 4.88 -19.70 4.88
CA VAL A 220 4.89 -19.38 6.33
C VAL A 220 3.73 -19.98 7.09
N VAL A 221 2.64 -20.34 6.40
CA VAL A 221 1.52 -21.16 6.89
C VAL A 221 1.14 -22.12 5.77
N SER A 222 1.69 -23.33 5.79
CA SER A 222 1.62 -24.27 4.67
C SER A 222 0.20 -24.66 4.30
N GLY A 223 0.06 -25.25 3.11
CA GLY A 223 -1.20 -25.89 2.70
C GLY A 223 -1.58 -27.06 3.61
N SER A 224 -0.62 -27.74 4.25
CA SER A 224 -0.93 -28.82 5.19
C SER A 224 -1.59 -28.29 6.47
N VAL A 225 -1.11 -27.17 7.02
CA VAL A 225 -1.74 -26.50 8.17
C VAL A 225 -3.16 -26.05 7.82
N GLU A 226 -3.37 -25.46 6.65
CA GLU A 226 -4.73 -25.09 6.21
C GLU A 226 -5.66 -26.30 6.06
N ASN A 227 -5.15 -27.42 5.55
CA ASN A 227 -5.93 -28.65 5.44
C ASN A 227 -6.27 -29.24 6.82
N GLU A 228 -5.34 -29.18 7.78
CA GLU A 228 -5.58 -29.56 9.17
C GLU A 228 -6.68 -28.69 9.80
N ILE A 229 -6.62 -27.36 9.62
CA ILE A 229 -7.67 -26.43 10.07
C ILE A 229 -9.03 -26.78 9.44
N LYS A 230 -9.07 -27.09 8.13
CA LYS A 230 -10.30 -27.53 7.44
C LYS A 230 -10.87 -28.81 8.04
N SER A 231 -10.02 -29.76 8.43
CA SER A 231 -10.45 -31.01 9.05
C SER A 231 -11.00 -30.79 10.46
N ILE A 232 -10.39 -29.92 11.26
CA ILE A 232 -10.85 -29.58 12.62
C ILE A 232 -12.13 -28.75 12.58
N SER A 233 -12.25 -27.83 11.62
CA SER A 233 -13.34 -26.86 11.51
C SER A 233 -14.04 -26.91 10.15
N PRO A 234 -14.71 -28.04 9.80
CA PRO A 234 -15.25 -28.28 8.45
C PRO A 234 -16.40 -27.33 8.05
N ASN A 235 -17.02 -26.66 9.03
CA ASN A 235 -18.13 -25.73 8.80
C ASN A 235 -17.68 -24.25 8.76
N SER A 236 -16.39 -23.98 8.92
CA SER A 236 -15.86 -22.61 8.94
C SER A 236 -15.60 -22.10 7.52
N LYS A 237 -15.89 -20.83 7.28
CA LYS A 237 -15.40 -20.12 6.09
C LYS A 237 -13.95 -19.73 6.30
N ILE A 238 -13.05 -20.34 5.54
CA ILE A 238 -11.61 -20.04 5.60
C ILE A 238 -11.25 -19.07 4.46
N THR A 239 -10.61 -17.95 4.81
CA THR A 239 -10.09 -16.96 3.86
C THR A 239 -8.61 -16.75 4.12
N ARG A 240 -7.78 -16.81 3.08
CA ARG A 240 -6.33 -16.58 3.20
C ARG A 240 -5.95 -15.24 2.57
N PHE A 241 -5.24 -14.41 3.33
CA PHE A 241 -4.52 -13.23 2.84
C PHE A 241 -3.08 -13.65 2.55
N ALA A 242 -2.70 -13.71 1.27
CA ALA A 242 -1.38 -14.14 0.85
C ALA A 242 -0.91 -13.37 -0.37
N GLY A 243 0.11 -12.55 -0.18
CA GLY A 243 0.83 -11.88 -1.26
C GLY A 243 2.28 -12.33 -1.37
N GLN A 244 3.02 -11.76 -2.32
CA GLN A 244 4.45 -12.09 -2.52
C GLN A 244 5.34 -11.48 -1.44
N THR A 245 4.90 -10.37 -0.86
CA THR A 245 5.59 -9.66 0.21
C THR A 245 4.66 -9.43 1.40
N ARG A 246 5.25 -9.06 2.55
CA ARG A 246 4.49 -8.63 3.74
C ARG A 246 3.51 -7.50 3.46
N PHE A 247 3.87 -6.59 2.55
CA PHE A 247 3.04 -5.45 2.17
C PHE A 247 1.84 -5.89 1.33
N ASP A 248 2.02 -6.90 0.47
CA ASP A 248 0.95 -7.47 -0.33
C ASP A 248 -0.06 -8.24 0.52
N THR A 249 0.43 -9.09 1.44
CA THR A 249 -0.44 -9.77 2.43
C THR A 249 -1.23 -8.76 3.25
N ALA A 250 -0.55 -7.72 3.73
CA ALA A 250 -1.16 -6.65 4.49
C ALA A 250 -2.25 -5.91 3.70
N SER A 251 -1.96 -5.50 2.46
CA SER A 251 -2.93 -4.86 1.59
C SER A 251 -4.18 -5.71 1.35
N LEU A 252 -4.02 -7.04 1.18
CA LEU A 252 -5.18 -7.93 1.00
C LEU A 252 -6.07 -7.96 2.24
N ALA A 253 -5.48 -7.98 3.44
CA ALA A 253 -6.22 -7.86 4.69
C ALA A 253 -6.93 -6.49 4.79
N TYR A 254 -6.22 -5.39 4.50
CA TYR A 254 -6.79 -4.04 4.58
C TYR A 254 -7.96 -3.82 3.61
N SER A 255 -7.81 -4.24 2.34
CA SER A 255 -8.88 -4.11 1.34
C SER A 255 -10.15 -4.85 1.73
N GLN A 256 -10.04 -5.95 2.48
CA GLN A 256 -11.20 -6.74 2.91
C GLN A 256 -11.78 -6.28 4.26
N LEU A 257 -10.93 -5.92 5.23
CA LEU A 257 -11.33 -5.67 6.61
C LEU A 257 -11.48 -4.18 6.94
N ALA A 258 -10.87 -3.29 6.16
CA ALA A 258 -10.85 -1.84 6.40
C ALA A 258 -11.26 -1.05 5.14
N ALA A 259 -12.47 -1.28 4.63
CA ALA A 259 -12.94 -0.58 3.43
C ALA A 259 -13.23 0.93 3.66
N ASN A 260 -13.46 1.35 4.92
CA ASN A 260 -13.80 2.72 5.31
C ASN A 260 -13.12 3.12 6.63
N PRO A 261 -11.78 3.20 6.68
CA PRO A 261 -11.07 3.55 7.89
C PRO A 261 -11.32 5.01 8.28
N LYS A 262 -11.33 5.31 9.58
CA LYS A 262 -11.35 6.68 10.11
C LYS A 262 -9.94 7.26 10.19
N THR A 263 -8.96 6.41 10.46
CA THR A 263 -7.55 6.78 10.54
C THR A 263 -6.71 5.73 9.82
N ILE A 264 -5.69 6.20 9.13
CA ILE A 264 -4.60 5.39 8.61
C ILE A 264 -3.42 5.57 9.55
N TYR A 265 -3.05 4.51 10.27
CA TYR A 265 -1.79 4.50 11.01
C TYR A 265 -0.68 4.02 10.09
N ILE A 266 0.52 4.59 10.17
CA ILE A 266 1.68 4.18 9.36
C ILE A 266 2.79 3.75 10.31
N ALA A 267 3.36 2.58 10.06
CA ALA A 267 4.48 2.04 10.83
C ALA A 267 5.43 1.25 9.92
N SER A 268 6.66 1.01 10.38
CA SER A 268 7.59 0.15 9.65
C SER A 268 7.02 -1.26 9.53
N GLY A 269 7.08 -1.82 8.33
CA GLY A 269 6.87 -3.25 8.09
C GLY A 269 8.12 -4.08 8.28
N LEU A 270 9.30 -3.46 8.47
CA LEU A 270 10.58 -4.14 8.64
C LEU A 270 10.97 -4.31 10.11
N ASN A 271 10.25 -3.68 11.04
CA ASN A 271 10.40 -3.82 12.47
C ASN A 271 9.01 -3.81 13.14
N TYR A 272 8.86 -4.39 14.33
CA TYR A 272 7.56 -4.63 14.97
C TYR A 272 7.12 -3.64 16.09
N PRO A 273 8.01 -3.02 16.90
CA PRO A 273 7.64 -2.38 18.16
C PRO A 273 6.57 -1.28 18.06
N ASP A 274 6.74 -0.37 17.11
CA ASP A 274 5.89 0.82 16.98
C ASP A 274 4.50 0.45 16.44
N ALA A 275 4.45 -0.50 15.49
CA ALA A 275 3.19 -1.05 14.98
C ALA A 275 2.43 -1.79 16.09
N LEU A 276 3.11 -2.65 16.85
CA LEU A 276 2.48 -3.43 17.92
C LEU A 276 1.85 -2.52 18.99
N SER A 277 2.61 -1.55 19.50
CA SER A 277 2.09 -0.61 20.50
C SER A 277 0.94 0.23 19.95
N GLY A 278 1.01 0.62 18.67
CA GLY A 278 -0.05 1.34 17.96
C GLY A 278 -1.31 0.52 17.67
N THR A 279 -1.27 -0.81 17.76
CA THR A 279 -2.43 -1.68 17.47
C THR A 279 -3.64 -1.30 18.29
N ILE A 280 -3.46 -0.90 19.55
CA ILE A 280 -4.58 -0.56 20.44
C ILE A 280 -5.34 0.68 19.96
N LEU A 281 -4.63 1.71 19.49
CA LEU A 281 -5.27 2.91 18.92
C LEU A 281 -5.99 2.60 17.61
N ALA A 282 -5.39 1.76 16.77
CA ALA A 282 -5.99 1.32 15.51
C ALA A 282 -7.25 0.46 15.74
N ALA A 283 -7.22 -0.42 16.74
CA ALA A 283 -8.32 -1.31 17.07
C ALA A 283 -9.59 -0.59 17.53
N LEU A 284 -9.47 0.60 18.15
CA LEU A 284 -10.63 1.39 18.61
C LEU A 284 -11.67 1.65 17.50
N ASN A 285 -11.24 1.74 16.24
CA ASN A 285 -12.13 1.94 15.09
C ASN A 285 -12.00 0.85 14.02
N GLY A 286 -11.19 -0.18 14.24
CA GLY A 286 -10.86 -1.16 13.18
C GLY A 286 -10.06 -0.53 12.05
N ASP A 287 -9.21 0.43 12.39
CA ASP A 287 -8.35 1.13 11.45
C ASP A 287 -7.13 0.25 11.09
N PRO A 288 -6.57 0.37 9.87
CA PRO A 288 -5.37 -0.35 9.47
C PRO A 288 -4.11 0.35 10.02
N ILE A 289 -3.07 -0.44 10.29
CA ILE A 289 -1.69 0.03 10.42
C ILE A 289 -0.95 -0.32 9.14
N LEU A 290 -0.78 0.63 8.24
CA LEU A 290 -0.06 0.45 6.97
C LEU A 290 1.42 0.20 7.22
N LEU A 291 1.86 -0.98 6.81
CA LEU A 291 3.26 -1.37 6.84
C LEU A 291 4.01 -0.75 5.65
N ILE A 292 5.11 -0.06 5.93
CA ILE A 292 5.97 0.56 4.92
C ILE A 292 7.42 0.08 5.01
N ASP A 293 8.21 0.29 3.97
CA ASP A 293 9.66 0.09 4.00
C ASP A 293 10.34 1.43 4.33
N PRO A 294 10.93 1.60 5.54
CA PRO A 294 11.55 2.87 5.93
C PRO A 294 12.78 3.24 5.09
N SER A 295 13.37 2.29 4.36
CA SER A 295 14.56 2.55 3.55
C SER A 295 14.27 3.32 2.25
N THR A 296 12.98 3.55 1.96
CA THR A 296 12.52 4.23 0.74
C THR A 296 11.40 5.21 1.06
N PRO A 297 11.31 6.35 0.35
CA PRO A 297 10.17 7.25 0.46
C PRO A 297 8.89 6.68 -0.19
N LEU A 298 8.99 5.56 -0.89
CA LEU A 298 7.88 4.98 -1.65
C LEU A 298 6.93 4.20 -0.73
N VAL A 299 5.64 4.38 -0.97
CA VAL A 299 4.61 3.46 -0.43
C VAL A 299 4.62 2.19 -1.28
N PRO A 300 4.64 0.98 -0.69
CA PRO A 300 4.57 -0.27 -1.46
C PRO A 300 3.37 -0.29 -2.43
N ASP A 301 3.56 -0.82 -3.63
CA ASP A 301 2.54 -0.77 -4.71
C ASP A 301 1.17 -1.28 -4.27
N SER A 302 1.12 -2.42 -3.56
CA SER A 302 -0.13 -2.99 -3.05
C SER A 302 -0.82 -2.07 -2.04
N ILE A 303 -0.06 -1.49 -1.11
CA ILE A 303 -0.57 -0.48 -0.17
C ILE A 303 -1.06 0.77 -0.92
N ALA A 304 -0.36 1.20 -1.97
CA ALA A 304 -0.80 2.32 -2.80
C ALA A 304 -2.11 2.01 -3.56
N MET A 305 -2.32 0.77 -4.00
CA MET A 305 -3.59 0.32 -4.59
C MET A 305 -4.74 0.40 -3.56
N TYR A 306 -4.52 -0.04 -2.33
CA TYR A 306 -5.50 0.07 -1.25
C TYR A 306 -5.87 1.54 -0.97
N LEU A 307 -4.87 2.43 -0.82
CA LEU A 307 -5.10 3.86 -0.62
C LEU A 307 -5.85 4.52 -1.79
N SER A 308 -5.53 4.13 -3.02
CA SER A 308 -6.23 4.59 -4.22
C SER A 308 -7.68 4.12 -4.26
N GLN A 309 -7.96 2.91 -3.76
CA GLN A 309 -9.32 2.39 -3.63
C GLN A 309 -10.12 3.20 -2.60
N LEU A 310 -9.52 3.55 -1.46
CA LEU A 310 -10.14 4.42 -0.48
C LEU A 310 -10.52 5.78 -1.08
N TYR A 311 -9.62 6.40 -1.83
CA TYR A 311 -9.91 7.65 -2.56
C TYR A 311 -11.08 7.48 -3.53
N LYS A 312 -11.08 6.43 -4.36
CA LYS A 312 -12.16 6.16 -5.32
C LYS A 312 -13.51 5.96 -4.63
N ASN A 313 -13.51 5.45 -3.41
CA ASN A 313 -14.69 5.27 -2.58
C ASN A 313 -15.11 6.55 -1.83
N GLY A 314 -14.34 7.64 -1.95
CA GLY A 314 -14.60 8.91 -1.26
C GLY A 314 -14.25 8.90 0.23
N ALA A 315 -13.43 7.93 0.69
CA ALA A 315 -12.98 7.87 2.07
C ALA A 315 -11.98 9.01 2.37
N THR A 316 -12.11 9.60 3.55
CA THR A 316 -11.28 10.75 3.99
C THR A 316 -10.68 10.48 5.38
N PRO A 317 -9.86 9.43 5.54
CA PRO A 317 -9.27 9.11 6.83
C PRO A 317 -8.26 10.17 7.27
N ASN A 318 -8.05 10.32 8.57
CA ASN A 318 -6.87 11.00 9.09
C ASN A 318 -5.62 10.12 8.89
N VAL A 319 -4.42 10.70 8.95
CA VAL A 319 -3.15 9.96 8.86
C VAL A 319 -2.32 10.19 10.12
N THR A 320 -1.86 9.12 10.77
CA THR A 320 -1.01 9.18 11.96
C THR A 320 0.24 8.31 11.75
N ALA A 321 1.43 8.86 11.98
CA ALA A 321 2.66 8.07 11.97
C ALA A 321 3.02 7.54 13.36
N LEU A 322 3.45 6.28 13.42
CA LEU A 322 3.92 5.59 14.61
C LEU A 322 5.44 5.37 14.49
N GLY A 323 6.21 5.98 15.39
CA GLY A 323 7.67 6.01 15.36
C GLY A 323 8.24 7.30 14.76
N GLY A 324 9.55 7.50 14.96
CA GLY A 324 10.27 8.69 14.49
C GLY A 324 10.40 8.77 12.97
N SER A 325 10.97 9.86 12.45
CA SER A 325 11.14 10.09 11.00
C SER A 325 12.07 9.07 10.31
N VAL A 326 12.93 8.38 11.05
CA VAL A 326 13.73 7.26 10.53
C VAL A 326 12.89 6.00 10.35
N VAL A 327 11.85 5.81 11.18
CA VAL A 327 10.96 4.63 11.12
C VAL A 327 9.82 4.83 10.15
N VAL A 328 9.28 6.05 10.08
CA VAL A 328 8.26 6.45 9.11
C VAL A 328 8.69 7.79 8.52
N PRO A 329 9.38 7.82 7.37
CA PRO A 329 9.82 9.06 6.75
C PRO A 329 8.67 10.02 6.44
N ASP A 330 8.89 11.32 6.61
CA ASP A 330 7.86 12.34 6.33
C ASP A 330 7.41 12.31 4.86
N GLU A 331 8.31 11.93 3.94
CA GLU A 331 8.00 11.76 2.52
C GLU A 331 6.99 10.61 2.29
N VAL A 332 7.08 9.52 3.06
CA VAL A 332 6.09 8.43 3.01
C VAL A 332 4.72 8.92 3.45
N ILE A 333 4.64 9.72 4.53
CA ILE A 333 3.37 10.32 5.00
C ILE A 333 2.75 11.19 3.91
N ASN A 334 3.56 12.06 3.28
CA ASN A 334 3.10 12.90 2.18
C ASN A 334 2.61 12.05 1.00
N ASN A 335 3.30 10.97 0.65
CA ASN A 335 2.91 10.07 -0.42
C ASN A 335 1.60 9.32 -0.11
N VAL A 336 1.36 8.93 1.14
CA VAL A 336 0.08 8.35 1.58
C VAL A 336 -1.05 9.37 1.43
N VAL A 337 -0.84 10.61 1.89
CA VAL A 337 -1.82 11.70 1.78
C VAL A 337 -2.13 12.03 0.31
N ASN A 338 -1.11 12.10 -0.54
CA ASN A 338 -1.27 12.33 -1.98
C ASN A 338 -2.17 11.24 -2.60
N LEU A 339 -1.90 9.97 -2.32
CA LEU A 339 -2.72 8.85 -2.81
C LEU A 339 -4.17 8.93 -2.33
N LEU A 340 -4.39 9.27 -1.06
CA LEU A 340 -5.73 9.45 -0.50
C LEU A 340 -6.48 10.67 -1.07
N ASN A 341 -5.76 11.64 -1.64
CA ASN A 341 -6.33 12.76 -2.38
C ASN A 341 -6.48 12.49 -3.89
N GLY A 342 -6.18 11.28 -4.36
CA GLY A 342 -6.18 10.94 -5.79
C GLY A 342 -5.02 11.53 -6.58
N GLN A 343 -4.00 12.02 -5.89
CA GLN A 343 -2.77 12.52 -6.48
C GLN A 343 -1.83 11.31 -6.62
N SER A 344 -1.90 10.65 -7.78
CA SER A 344 -1.02 9.53 -8.14
C SER A 344 0.45 9.86 -7.89
N GLN A 345 1.19 8.92 -7.31
CA GLN A 345 2.60 9.09 -6.96
C GLN A 345 3.43 9.56 -8.17
N SER A 346 3.98 10.75 -8.02
CA SER A 346 5.29 11.13 -8.52
C SER A 346 5.83 12.12 -7.49
N PRO A 347 7.15 12.21 -7.28
CA PRO A 347 7.67 13.45 -6.71
C PRO A 347 7.15 14.57 -7.61
N LEU A 348 6.36 15.46 -7.02
CA LEU A 348 5.67 16.56 -7.69
C LEU A 348 6.65 17.32 -8.60
N PHE A 349 6.46 17.19 -9.91
CA PHE A 349 6.83 18.26 -10.84
C PHE A 349 5.53 18.96 -11.22
N ASN A 350 5.45 20.25 -10.89
CA ASN A 350 4.38 21.12 -11.40
C ASN A 350 4.42 21.09 -12.95
N ILE A 351 3.41 20.48 -13.56
CA ILE A 351 3.18 20.55 -14.99
C ILE A 351 2.69 21.97 -15.31
N THR A 352 3.53 22.78 -15.94
CA THR A 352 3.19 24.16 -16.31
C THR A 352 2.84 24.34 -17.79
N THR A 353 2.91 23.29 -18.62
CA THR A 353 2.58 23.39 -20.05
C THR A 353 1.96 22.10 -20.58
N VAL A 354 0.74 22.21 -21.12
CA VAL A 354 0.15 21.19 -22.03
C VAL A 354 0.84 21.30 -23.39
N ASP A 355 1.24 20.17 -23.96
CA ASP A 355 1.85 20.11 -25.29
C ASP A 355 0.86 20.59 -26.37
N SER A 356 1.18 21.71 -27.02
CA SER A 356 0.38 22.32 -28.08
C SER A 356 0.22 21.45 -29.34
N ARG A 357 0.96 20.35 -29.46
CA ARG A 357 0.90 19.40 -30.58
C ARG A 357 -0.28 18.42 -30.50
N LEU A 358 -1.04 18.41 -29.40
CA LEU A 358 -2.28 17.63 -29.23
C LEU A 358 -3.50 18.23 -29.97
N ASN A 359 -3.29 19.22 -30.85
CA ASN A 359 -4.35 19.85 -31.65
C ASN A 359 -4.80 18.93 -32.81
N PHE A 360 -6.00 18.35 -32.68
CA PHE A 360 -6.71 17.73 -33.79
C PHE A 360 -7.32 18.81 -34.71
N GLY A 361 -6.96 18.80 -36.00
CA GLY A 361 -7.80 19.35 -37.07
C GLY A 361 -8.03 20.86 -37.12
N GLY A 362 -7.15 21.69 -36.55
CA GLY A 362 -7.18 23.14 -36.75
C GLY A 362 -8.36 23.89 -36.09
N LEU A 363 -9.08 23.27 -35.16
CA LEU A 363 -10.01 24.00 -34.30
C LEU A 363 -9.22 24.64 -33.15
N PRO A 364 -9.32 25.97 -32.93
CA PRO A 364 -8.76 26.59 -31.75
C PRO A 364 -9.49 26.02 -30.53
N VAL A 365 -8.76 25.29 -29.69
CA VAL A 365 -9.22 25.05 -28.32
C VAL A 365 -9.25 26.43 -27.67
N ASN A 366 -10.45 26.99 -27.52
CA ASN A 366 -10.65 28.14 -26.66
C ASN A 366 -9.96 27.81 -25.34
N LEU A 367 -8.96 28.62 -24.98
CA LEU A 367 -8.27 28.55 -23.71
C LEU A 367 -9.35 28.55 -22.61
N LEU A 368 -9.64 27.38 -22.05
CA LEU A 368 -10.46 27.28 -20.86
C LEU A 368 -9.53 27.50 -19.67
N PRO A 369 -9.73 28.59 -18.91
CA PRO A 369 -8.82 28.94 -17.84
C PRO A 369 -8.96 27.94 -16.68
N ASN A 370 -7.82 27.45 -16.21
CA ASN A 370 -7.64 26.77 -14.92
C ASN A 370 -8.54 25.56 -14.62
N LYS A 371 -8.27 24.39 -15.23
CA LYS A 371 -8.50 23.09 -14.57
C LYS A 371 -7.47 22.04 -15.02
N ASN A 372 -7.03 21.24 -14.05
CA ASN A 372 -6.05 20.15 -14.14
C ASN A 372 -6.29 19.22 -15.34
N TYR A 373 -5.38 19.24 -16.33
CA TYR A 373 -5.43 18.31 -17.45
C TYR A 373 -4.64 17.04 -17.12
N TRP A 374 -5.37 16.00 -16.71
CA TRP A 374 -4.90 14.62 -16.73
C TRP A 374 -5.06 14.09 -18.16
N PHE A 375 -4.01 13.52 -18.77
CA PHE A 375 -4.18 12.79 -20.02
C PHE A 375 -5.01 11.54 -19.73
N ASN A 376 -6.24 11.54 -20.24
CA ASN A 376 -7.13 10.40 -20.07
C ASN A 376 -6.71 9.31 -21.05
N ILE A 377 -6.05 8.27 -20.56
CA ILE A 377 -5.65 7.11 -21.37
C ILE A 377 -6.82 6.51 -22.15
N ASN A 378 -8.06 6.60 -21.64
CA ASN A 378 -9.24 6.08 -22.33
C ASN A 378 -9.59 6.87 -23.61
N THR A 379 -9.00 8.05 -23.83
CA THR A 379 -9.19 8.83 -25.05
C THR A 379 -8.38 8.28 -26.24
N TYR A 380 -7.32 7.50 -26.00
CA TYR A 380 -6.40 7.01 -27.05
C TYR A 380 -6.05 5.52 -26.96
N LYS A 381 -6.92 4.70 -26.34
CA LYS A 381 -6.81 3.23 -26.39
C LYS A 381 -7.29 2.72 -27.74
N TYR A 382 -6.37 2.29 -28.59
CA TYR A 382 -6.75 1.56 -29.80
C TYR A 382 -6.78 0.05 -29.52
N ASN A 383 -7.95 -0.57 -29.62
CA ASN A 383 -8.05 -2.03 -29.52
C ASN A 383 -7.64 -2.65 -30.85
N TYR A 384 -6.34 -2.90 -31.00
CA TYR A 384 -5.80 -3.57 -32.17
C TYR A 384 -6.18 -5.06 -32.18
N PRO A 385 -6.62 -5.62 -33.33
CA PRO A 385 -6.73 -7.06 -33.50
C PRO A 385 -5.33 -7.69 -33.50
N TYR A 386 -5.24 -8.97 -33.15
CA TYR A 386 -3.98 -9.72 -33.05
C TYR A 386 -3.09 -9.65 -34.31
N SER A 387 -3.69 -9.54 -35.51
CA SER A 387 -2.96 -9.37 -36.79
C SER A 387 -2.14 -8.08 -36.89
N SER A 388 -2.39 -7.11 -36.00
CA SER A 388 -1.66 -5.84 -35.95
C SER A 388 -0.32 -5.93 -35.21
N PHE A 389 0.01 -7.10 -34.67
CA PHE A 389 1.22 -7.34 -33.88
C PHE A 389 2.18 -8.27 -34.63
N HIS A 390 3.48 -8.21 -34.31
CA HIS A 390 4.44 -9.19 -34.82
C HIS A 390 4.27 -10.58 -34.18
N SER A 391 3.84 -10.61 -32.91
CA SER A 391 3.66 -11.85 -32.15
C SER A 391 2.79 -11.65 -30.90
N THR A 392 2.48 -12.75 -30.22
CA THR A 392 1.81 -12.76 -28.91
C THR A 392 2.57 -11.96 -27.86
N VAL A 393 3.90 -11.88 -27.96
CA VAL A 393 4.71 -11.07 -27.03
C VAL A 393 4.38 -9.59 -27.19
N GLY A 394 4.39 -9.07 -28.42
CA GLY A 394 4.00 -7.68 -28.70
C GLY A 394 2.55 -7.39 -28.29
N TYR A 395 1.64 -8.33 -28.58
CA TYR A 395 0.24 -8.24 -28.14
C TYR A 395 0.11 -8.13 -26.62
N ASN A 396 0.77 -9.02 -25.86
CA ASN A 396 0.72 -9.02 -24.41
C ASN A 396 1.37 -7.77 -23.82
N LEU A 397 2.52 -7.33 -24.35
CA LEU A 397 3.20 -6.14 -23.87
C LEU A 397 2.33 -4.90 -24.07
N TYR A 398 1.73 -4.75 -25.24
CA TYR A 398 0.84 -3.64 -25.55
C TYR A 398 -0.36 -3.59 -24.60
N TYR A 399 -1.12 -4.67 -24.46
CA TYR A 399 -2.31 -4.66 -23.61
C TYR A 399 -1.98 -4.57 -22.12
N TYR A 400 -0.84 -5.12 -21.69
CA TYR A 400 -0.35 -4.93 -20.33
C TYR A 400 -0.06 -3.44 -20.07
N MET A 401 0.68 -2.79 -20.97
CA MET A 401 1.04 -1.37 -20.86
C MET A 401 -0.08 -0.42 -21.29
N LEU A 402 -1.24 -0.90 -21.74
CA LEU A 402 -2.44 -0.09 -21.97
C LEU A 402 -3.22 0.18 -20.67
N ASN A 403 -2.92 -0.56 -19.61
CA ASN A 403 -3.50 -0.38 -18.28
C ASN A 403 -2.63 0.59 -17.45
N LEU A 404 -3.28 1.61 -16.88
CA LEU A 404 -2.58 2.66 -16.10
C LEU A 404 -1.96 2.12 -14.80
N ASP A 405 -2.63 1.20 -14.11
CA ASP A 405 -2.11 0.63 -12.86
C ASP A 405 -0.86 -0.21 -13.15
N ASN A 406 -0.85 -0.94 -14.27
CA ASN A 406 0.31 -1.69 -14.74
C ASN A 406 1.48 -0.75 -15.10
N GLN A 407 1.20 0.34 -15.81
CA GLN A 407 2.20 1.38 -16.14
C GLN A 407 2.87 1.93 -14.88
N VAL A 408 2.07 2.29 -13.87
CA VAL A 408 2.56 2.81 -12.59
C VAL A 408 3.41 1.76 -11.88
N SER A 409 2.94 0.51 -11.79
CA SER A 409 3.71 -0.56 -11.14
C SER A 409 5.04 -0.84 -11.85
N VAL A 410 5.06 -0.82 -13.19
CA VAL A 410 6.31 -0.96 -13.96
C VAL A 410 7.25 0.22 -13.70
N HIS A 411 6.74 1.45 -13.70
CA HIS A 411 7.53 2.65 -13.43
C HIS A 411 8.16 2.61 -12.04
N ASN A 412 7.35 2.34 -11.02
CA ASN A 412 7.79 2.27 -9.62
C ASN A 412 8.82 1.17 -9.42
N ARG A 413 8.56 -0.01 -10.00
CA ARG A 413 9.49 -1.12 -9.89
C ARG A 413 10.81 -0.83 -10.61
N ALA A 414 10.78 -0.18 -11.76
CA ALA A 414 11.98 0.26 -12.45
C ALA A 414 12.80 1.23 -11.60
N LEU A 415 12.16 2.24 -10.99
CA LEU A 415 12.82 3.17 -10.07
C LEU A 415 13.41 2.44 -8.86
N ALA A 416 12.69 1.50 -8.26
CA ALA A 416 13.18 0.70 -7.14
C ALA A 416 14.43 -0.10 -7.52
N LEU A 417 14.43 -0.74 -8.70
CA LEU A 417 15.59 -1.46 -9.22
C LEU A 417 16.77 -0.53 -9.53
N HIS A 418 16.52 0.75 -9.80
CA HIS A 418 17.53 1.76 -10.02
C HIS A 418 17.90 2.57 -8.76
N GLY A 419 17.47 2.13 -7.57
CA GLY A 419 17.79 2.83 -6.31
C GLY A 419 17.14 4.21 -6.18
N GLY A 420 15.95 4.39 -6.77
CA GLY A 420 15.20 5.65 -6.77
C GLY A 420 15.65 6.66 -7.83
N ILE A 421 16.68 6.34 -8.63
CA ILE A 421 17.19 7.22 -9.67
C ILE A 421 16.23 7.25 -10.86
N THR A 422 15.80 8.46 -11.23
CA THR A 422 14.82 8.67 -12.33
C THR A 422 15.44 8.91 -13.70
N ILE A 423 16.73 9.25 -13.75
CA ILE A 423 17.48 9.45 -14.99
C ILE A 423 18.07 8.12 -15.48
N ASN A 424 18.23 7.93 -16.80
CA ASN A 424 18.78 6.69 -17.39
C ASN A 424 18.04 5.39 -16.98
N ASN A 425 16.77 5.51 -16.56
CA ASN A 425 15.97 4.40 -16.05
C ASN A 425 15.22 3.60 -17.14
N CYS A 426 15.49 3.87 -18.42
CA CYS A 426 14.72 3.33 -19.54
C CYS A 426 14.83 1.82 -19.65
N VAL A 427 16.02 1.28 -19.40
CA VAL A 427 16.25 -0.17 -19.48
C VAL A 427 15.58 -0.90 -18.33
N TYR A 428 15.64 -0.38 -17.10
CA TYR A 428 14.92 -0.96 -15.97
C TYR A 428 13.42 -1.00 -16.24
N PHE A 429 12.87 0.07 -16.84
CA PHE A 429 11.46 0.15 -17.23
C PHE A 429 11.10 -0.90 -18.28
N GLN A 430 11.83 -0.95 -19.40
CA GLN A 430 11.52 -1.89 -20.47
C GLN A 430 11.76 -3.35 -20.06
N ALA A 431 12.82 -3.61 -19.28
CA ALA A 431 13.07 -4.92 -18.72
C ALA A 431 11.95 -5.35 -17.77
N GLU A 432 11.44 -4.44 -16.93
CA GLU A 432 10.34 -4.73 -16.03
C GLU A 432 9.03 -4.99 -16.76
N ALA A 433 8.70 -4.17 -17.78
CA ALA A 433 7.52 -4.41 -18.61
C ALA A 433 7.55 -5.81 -19.26
N LEU A 434 8.73 -6.25 -19.73
CA LEU A 434 8.91 -7.60 -20.26
C LEU A 434 8.83 -8.70 -19.18
N ARG A 435 9.33 -8.46 -17.96
CA ARG A 435 9.15 -9.42 -16.84
C ARG A 435 7.69 -9.65 -16.54
N ARG A 436 6.87 -8.60 -16.57
CA ARG A 436 5.42 -8.68 -16.31
C ARG A 436 4.66 -9.52 -17.32
N ILE A 437 5.22 -9.74 -18.51
CA ILE A 437 4.64 -10.62 -19.54
C ILE A 437 5.42 -11.93 -19.71
N GLY A 438 6.27 -12.30 -18.74
CA GLY A 438 6.83 -13.64 -18.61
C GLY A 438 8.30 -13.80 -18.99
N PHE A 439 9.05 -12.73 -19.27
CA PHE A 439 10.49 -12.84 -19.54
C PHE A 439 11.32 -12.88 -18.27
N ASN A 440 12.34 -13.74 -18.25
CA ASN A 440 13.33 -13.78 -17.16
C ASN A 440 14.52 -12.87 -17.48
N ILE A 441 14.48 -11.63 -17.00
CA ILE A 441 15.53 -10.62 -17.22
C ILE A 441 16.14 -10.23 -15.87
N SER A 442 17.47 -10.16 -15.76
CA SER A 442 18.14 -9.77 -14.52
C SER A 442 17.62 -8.44 -13.96
N ASN A 443 17.39 -8.37 -12.65
CA ASN A 443 16.97 -7.17 -11.94
C ASN A 443 17.99 -6.02 -12.03
N SER A 444 19.26 -6.30 -12.35
CA SER A 444 20.33 -5.31 -12.55
C SER A 444 20.49 -4.84 -14.00
N MET A 445 19.61 -5.22 -14.91
CA MET A 445 19.69 -4.81 -16.32
C MET A 445 19.41 -3.29 -16.46
N ALA A 446 20.46 -2.54 -16.80
CA ALA A 446 20.43 -1.07 -16.80
C ALA A 446 20.98 -0.42 -18.09
N ASN A 447 21.69 -1.19 -18.94
CA ASN A 447 22.39 -0.65 -20.11
C ASN A 447 21.68 -1.03 -21.41
N THR A 448 21.45 -0.05 -22.29
CA THR A 448 20.66 -0.19 -23.53
C THR A 448 21.31 -1.14 -24.54
N ILE A 449 22.65 -1.11 -24.65
CA ILE A 449 23.40 -2.03 -25.51
C ILE A 449 23.27 -3.46 -24.99
N GLN A 450 23.56 -3.67 -23.70
CA GLN A 450 23.43 -4.98 -23.05
C GLN A 450 21.99 -5.52 -23.15
N PHE A 451 20.99 -4.64 -23.01
CA PHE A 451 19.59 -4.99 -23.13
C PHE A 451 19.24 -5.45 -24.55
N SER A 452 19.62 -4.71 -25.59
CA SER A 452 19.39 -5.12 -26.99
C SER A 452 20.09 -6.46 -27.32
N ASN A 453 21.29 -6.69 -26.78
CA ASN A 453 22.00 -7.95 -26.92
C ASN A 453 21.29 -9.10 -26.21
N LEU A 454 20.71 -8.85 -25.03
CA LEU A 454 19.89 -9.83 -24.32
C LEU A 454 18.61 -10.15 -25.12
N LEU A 455 17.90 -9.14 -25.63
CA LEU A 455 16.70 -9.36 -26.44
C LEU A 455 17.01 -10.23 -27.66
N THR A 456 18.14 -10.01 -28.32
CA THR A 456 18.59 -10.85 -29.43
C THR A 456 18.77 -12.31 -29.00
N LYS A 457 19.40 -12.55 -27.84
CA LYS A 457 19.56 -13.90 -27.27
C LYS A 457 18.23 -14.54 -26.88
N LEU A 458 17.25 -13.73 -26.49
CA LEU A 458 15.90 -14.16 -26.17
C LEU A 458 15.06 -14.44 -27.42
N GLY A 459 15.55 -14.14 -28.63
CA GLY A 459 14.87 -14.43 -29.89
C GLY A 459 14.25 -13.23 -30.59
N PHE A 460 14.37 -12.02 -30.04
CA PHE A 460 13.90 -10.81 -30.71
C PHE A 460 14.73 -10.51 -31.96
N LYS A 461 14.06 -10.09 -33.02
CA LYS A 461 14.62 -9.67 -34.29
C LYS A 461 14.72 -8.15 -34.33
N LYS A 462 15.84 -7.65 -34.86
CA LYS A 462 16.10 -6.23 -35.06
C LYS A 462 15.66 -5.81 -36.47
N ASP A 463 14.95 -4.69 -36.58
CA ASP A 463 14.59 -4.06 -37.85
C ASP A 463 14.76 -2.53 -37.76
N THR A 464 15.11 -1.91 -38.88
CA THR A 464 15.34 -0.47 -39.04
C THR A 464 14.30 0.20 -39.94
N ASN A 465 13.48 -0.58 -40.65
CA ASN A 465 12.43 -0.03 -41.50
C ASN A 465 11.24 0.40 -40.65
N ILE A 466 11.11 1.70 -40.41
CA ILE A 466 10.03 2.28 -39.59
C ILE A 466 8.61 1.91 -40.07
N GLY A 467 8.44 1.62 -41.36
CA GLY A 467 7.15 1.18 -41.91
C GLY A 467 6.72 -0.21 -41.43
N ASN A 468 7.65 -1.01 -40.91
CA ASN A 468 7.38 -2.32 -40.32
C ASN A 468 7.04 -2.22 -38.83
N LEU A 469 7.23 -1.07 -38.16
CA LEU A 469 7.01 -0.92 -36.72
C LEU A 469 5.54 -1.13 -36.35
N LYS A 470 5.30 -1.99 -35.35
CA LYS A 470 3.95 -2.36 -34.87
C LYS A 470 3.82 -2.17 -33.35
N PRO A 471 2.58 -1.97 -32.85
CA PRO A 471 2.33 -1.86 -31.41
C PRO A 471 2.96 -3.02 -30.63
N GLY A 472 3.52 -2.73 -29.46
CA GLY A 472 4.23 -3.69 -28.61
C GLY A 472 5.69 -3.92 -28.99
N ASP A 473 6.20 -3.35 -30.08
CA ASP A 473 7.62 -3.42 -30.41
C ASP A 473 8.46 -2.51 -29.50
N ILE A 474 9.71 -2.91 -29.23
CA ILE A 474 10.64 -2.17 -28.37
C ILE A 474 11.59 -1.36 -29.25
N VAL A 475 11.52 -0.04 -29.13
CA VAL A 475 12.32 0.89 -29.92
C VAL A 475 13.58 1.28 -29.17
N PHE A 476 14.68 1.45 -29.92
CA PHE A 476 15.96 1.97 -29.43
C PHE A 476 16.35 3.21 -30.23
N THR A 477 16.79 4.26 -29.54
CA THR A 477 17.16 5.54 -30.16
C THR A 477 18.60 5.56 -30.65
N LYS A 478 18.92 6.57 -31.46
CA LYS A 478 20.29 6.83 -31.94
C LYS A 478 21.26 6.95 -30.76
N GLY A 479 22.47 6.42 -30.95
CA GLY A 479 23.48 6.36 -29.90
C GLY A 479 23.16 5.41 -28.74
N TYR A 480 22.10 4.60 -28.83
CA TYR A 480 21.61 3.77 -27.71
C TYR A 480 21.26 4.60 -26.47
N SER A 481 20.87 5.86 -26.64
CA SER A 481 20.61 6.76 -25.51
C SER A 481 19.35 6.41 -24.72
N HIS A 482 18.38 5.74 -25.37
CA HIS A 482 17.07 5.50 -24.78
C HIS A 482 16.32 4.32 -25.43
N THR A 483 15.32 3.80 -24.73
CA THR A 483 14.43 2.74 -25.23
C THR A 483 13.00 2.88 -24.70
N TYR A 484 12.01 2.54 -25.54
CA TYR A 484 10.59 2.68 -25.25
C TYR A 484 9.73 1.62 -25.96
N THR A 485 8.52 1.35 -25.45
CA THR A 485 7.53 0.53 -26.15
C THR A 485 6.73 1.39 -27.10
N PHE A 486 6.61 0.99 -28.36
CA PHE A 486 5.74 1.65 -29.32
C PHE A 486 4.29 1.19 -29.13
N MET A 487 3.35 2.14 -29.06
CA MET A 487 1.92 1.86 -28.82
C MET A 487 1.05 2.12 -30.05
N GLY A 488 1.54 2.89 -31.02
CA GLY A 488 0.80 3.18 -32.24
C GLY A 488 1.16 4.54 -32.82
N TRP A 489 0.78 4.74 -34.09
CA TRP A 489 0.98 6.01 -34.77
C TRP A 489 -0.08 7.02 -34.35
N VAL A 490 0.32 8.27 -34.10
CA VAL A 490 -0.63 9.36 -33.85
C VAL A 490 -1.48 9.59 -35.11
N ASN A 491 -0.81 9.62 -36.27
CA ASN A 491 -1.44 9.78 -37.58
C ASN A 491 -1.05 8.57 -38.45
N PRO A 492 -1.94 7.57 -38.66
CA PRO A 492 -1.63 6.42 -39.49
C PRO A 492 -1.14 6.82 -40.89
N GLY A 493 0.03 6.29 -41.30
CA GLY A 493 0.68 6.64 -42.57
C GLY A 493 1.65 7.83 -42.49
N ASN A 494 1.69 8.55 -41.36
CA ASN A 494 2.75 9.50 -41.04
C ASN A 494 3.56 8.97 -39.84
N TYR A 495 4.88 8.85 -40.02
CA TYR A 495 5.78 8.28 -39.03
C TYR A 495 6.43 9.29 -38.10
N ASP A 496 6.09 10.58 -38.17
CA ASP A 496 6.74 11.63 -37.38
C ASP A 496 6.45 11.46 -35.88
N TYR A 497 5.24 11.05 -35.50
CA TYR A 497 4.79 11.00 -34.10
C TYR A 497 4.12 9.68 -33.74
N ALA A 498 4.51 9.15 -32.60
CA ALA A 498 4.01 7.90 -32.05
C ALA A 498 3.49 8.08 -30.61
N TYR A 499 2.47 7.32 -30.25
CA TYR A 499 2.19 6.99 -28.86
C TYR A 499 3.20 5.97 -28.38
N ILE A 500 3.79 6.19 -27.20
CA ILE A 500 4.80 5.33 -26.62
C ILE A 500 4.57 5.13 -25.13
N VAL A 501 5.25 4.14 -24.55
CA VAL A 501 5.38 4.00 -23.09
C VAL A 501 6.85 3.86 -22.67
N ASP A 502 7.32 4.75 -21.78
CA ASP A 502 8.67 4.72 -21.22
C ASP A 502 8.82 5.41 -19.83
N ASN A 503 10.05 5.54 -19.35
CA ASN A 503 10.37 6.16 -18.05
C ASN A 503 10.57 7.68 -18.08
N GLN A 504 10.45 8.36 -19.23
CA GLN A 504 10.68 9.81 -19.38
C GLN A 504 9.46 10.64 -18.98
N SER A 505 8.65 10.15 -18.04
CA SER A 505 7.47 10.85 -17.52
C SER A 505 7.76 12.30 -17.13
N ARG A 506 8.95 12.60 -16.60
CA ARG A 506 9.39 13.97 -16.27
C ARG A 506 9.39 14.94 -17.45
N SER A 507 9.80 14.50 -18.64
CA SER A 507 9.82 15.34 -19.84
C SER A 507 8.42 15.49 -20.48
N PHE A 508 7.47 14.64 -20.09
CA PHE A 508 6.15 14.55 -20.69
C PHE A 508 5.02 14.67 -19.65
N GLY A 509 5.15 15.64 -18.74
CA GLY A 509 4.05 16.01 -17.84
C GLY A 509 3.62 14.88 -16.90
N GLY A 510 4.56 14.12 -16.36
CA GLY A 510 4.32 13.04 -15.39
C GLY A 510 3.80 11.74 -15.99
N GLN A 511 3.77 11.60 -17.32
CA GLN A 511 3.12 10.46 -17.97
C GLN A 511 4.12 9.52 -18.62
N VAL A 512 4.05 8.24 -18.26
CA VAL A 512 4.84 7.20 -18.93
C VAL A 512 4.26 6.85 -20.30
N TYR A 513 2.93 6.94 -20.49
CA TYR A 513 2.29 6.90 -21.80
C TYR A 513 2.16 8.31 -22.37
N HIS A 514 2.83 8.61 -23.48
CA HIS A 514 2.80 9.95 -24.08
C HIS A 514 3.13 9.91 -25.58
N VAL A 515 3.01 11.07 -26.23
CA VAL A 515 3.38 11.26 -27.64
C VAL A 515 4.86 11.64 -27.75
N ARG A 516 5.58 10.99 -28.66
CA ARG A 516 7.00 11.26 -28.94
C ARG A 516 7.27 11.37 -30.43
N SER A 517 8.18 12.28 -30.80
CA SER A 517 8.75 12.35 -32.15
C SER A 517 9.66 11.13 -32.40
N THR A 518 9.45 10.41 -33.49
CA THR A 518 10.32 9.27 -33.87
C THR A 518 11.60 9.72 -34.56
N THR A 519 11.65 10.95 -35.06
CA THR A 519 12.84 11.53 -35.71
C THR A 519 13.75 12.25 -34.71
N GLY A 520 13.25 12.46 -33.49
CA GLY A 520 13.90 13.23 -32.42
C GLY A 520 13.26 14.61 -32.27
N ASP A 521 13.47 15.22 -31.11
CA ASP A 521 12.97 16.58 -30.81
C ASP A 521 14.06 17.35 -30.04
N PRO A 522 14.75 18.30 -30.70
CA PRO A 522 15.75 19.15 -30.06
C PRO A 522 15.20 19.98 -28.89
N GLY A 523 13.92 20.38 -28.94
CA GLY A 523 13.27 21.15 -27.89
C GLY A 523 12.96 20.34 -26.63
N GLN A 524 12.87 19.01 -26.76
CA GLN A 524 12.68 18.06 -25.66
C GLN A 524 13.95 17.24 -25.36
N ASN A 525 15.07 17.55 -26.02
CA ASN A 525 16.33 16.84 -25.94
C ASN A 525 16.18 15.31 -26.13
N THR A 526 15.38 14.89 -27.12
CA THR A 526 15.14 13.48 -27.41
C THR A 526 15.81 13.05 -28.71
N ASP A 527 16.48 11.90 -28.66
CA ASP A 527 17.01 11.26 -29.86
C ASP A 527 15.91 10.52 -30.62
N GLY A 528 16.02 10.55 -31.95
CA GLY A 528 15.18 9.78 -32.85
C GLY A 528 15.45 8.28 -32.77
N MET A 529 14.49 7.50 -33.27
CA MET A 529 14.59 6.07 -33.46
C MET A 529 15.81 5.70 -34.33
N ALA A 530 16.52 4.66 -33.91
CA ALA A 530 17.57 4.03 -34.71
C ALA A 530 17.12 2.67 -35.26
N PHE A 531 16.48 1.86 -34.41
CA PHE A 531 15.94 0.56 -34.78
C PHE A 531 14.88 0.16 -33.74
N PHE A 532 14.16 -0.91 -34.04
CA PHE A 532 13.25 -1.55 -33.11
C PHE A 532 13.51 -3.05 -33.07
N MET A 533 13.03 -3.68 -32.01
CA MET A 533 13.10 -5.11 -31.80
C MET A 533 11.71 -5.67 -31.55
N TYR A 534 11.40 -6.78 -32.20
CA TYR A 534 10.14 -7.51 -32.06
C TYR A 534 10.43 -8.99 -31.91
N TYR A 535 9.55 -9.72 -31.22
CA TYR A 535 9.69 -11.16 -31.00
C TYR A 535 9.07 -11.96 -32.14
#